data_AF-A0A7S2ENN8-F1
#
_entry.id   AF-A0A7S2ENN8-F1
#
_cell.length_a   1.000
_cell.length_b   1.000
_cell.length_c   1.000
_cell.angle_alpha   90.00
_cell.angle_beta   90.00
_cell.angle_gamma   90.00
#
_symmetry.space_group_name_H-M   'P 1'
#
loop_
_entity.id
_entity.type
_entity.pdbx_description
1 polymer ?
#
loop_
_entity_poly.entity_id
_entity_poly.type
_entity_poly.pdbx_seq_one_letter_code
_entity_poly.pdbx_strand_id
1 'polypeptide(L)'
;GGGGGGGGAGTQFAIASRTNKVDWAETLLRKFEAAPGISLDVLFGHKEIVPGSKRRHFENLRESTGIPYREMIFFDDDMRMNLGEISQMGVLCCHCPRGITSDLFRGALSRYSEMKAEHSEQWMGYTLTSSDMGLTDSTSASADATPVDGGRRATGRIKFYSQTKRFGFVVEEGGSGEEFFFHESKVADGLAVETGMAVTFETLAPDSRGRAAAAILSAGGGGGGGPKGVNGKKKGTNSKGAAGGKVNGASGGKVTPTPKGETVSMPCFSMSQPFAALLLNGIKNIETRNNPMFQDLKPGTKVLLHCGMRDWKDQEAPKIELRKAGYSEEDIERLSALPDGFGKGSVIGVLEVGRTWLMADRERRGPNMQRRVVATSEDMGKYATMVESAAWLKRPVRTRGFPGIQSVE
;
A
#
# COMPACT_ATOMS: atom_id res chain seq x y z
N GLY A 1 -54.22 -4.76 15.54
CA GLY A 1 -54.25 -6.20 15.85
C GLY A 1 -53.08 -6.85 15.14
N GLY A 2 -52.40 -7.79 15.81
CA GLY A 2 -51.08 -8.34 15.44
C GLY A 2 -51.02 -9.07 14.10
N GLY A 3 -49.88 -9.59 13.65
CA GLY A 3 -48.59 -9.77 14.30
C GLY A 3 -47.60 -10.36 13.29
N GLY A 4 -46.31 -10.22 13.58
CA GLY A 4 -45.20 -10.73 12.79
C GLY A 4 -43.89 -10.33 13.47
N GLY A 5 -43.64 -10.94 14.63
CA GLY A 5 -42.54 -10.59 15.54
C GLY A 5 -41.17 -11.05 15.03
N GLY A 6 -40.18 -10.16 15.18
CA GLY A 6 -38.77 -10.49 14.95
C GLY A 6 -37.78 -9.32 14.91
N GLY A 7 -38.11 -8.10 15.38
CA GLY A 7 -37.18 -6.97 15.24
C GLY A 7 -37.23 -5.96 16.38
N GLY A 8 -36.08 -5.69 17.00
CA GLY A 8 -35.79 -4.36 17.56
C GLY A 8 -35.52 -4.22 19.06
N ALA A 9 -35.47 -5.29 19.87
CA ALA A 9 -35.31 -5.14 21.33
C ALA A 9 -33.86 -5.10 21.85
N GLY A 10 -32.83 -5.09 20.98
CA GLY A 10 -31.43 -5.18 21.44
C GLY A 10 -30.36 -4.52 20.55
N THR A 11 -30.75 -3.79 19.50
CA THR A 11 -29.78 -3.12 18.61
C THR A 11 -29.33 -1.81 19.23
N GLN A 12 -28.03 -1.69 19.50
CA GLN A 12 -27.42 -0.44 20.00
C GLN A 12 -26.81 0.36 18.85
N PHE A 13 -26.92 1.68 18.92
CA PHE A 13 -26.31 2.60 17.97
C PHE A 13 -25.13 3.33 18.63
N ALA A 14 -24.02 3.39 17.90
CA ALA A 14 -22.80 4.06 18.34
C ALA A 14 -22.26 5.01 17.27
N ILE A 15 -21.57 6.06 17.71
CA ILE A 15 -20.79 6.95 16.85
C ILE A 15 -19.31 6.69 17.10
N ALA A 16 -18.57 6.51 16.02
CA ALA A 16 -17.11 6.65 16.02
C ALA A 16 -16.79 7.82 15.08
N SER A 17 -16.18 8.90 15.56
CA SER A 17 -15.87 10.08 14.75
C SER A 17 -14.50 10.66 15.08
N ARG A 18 -13.64 10.73 14.06
CA ARG A 18 -12.30 11.31 14.17
C ARG A 18 -12.37 12.81 14.00
N THR A 19 -12.48 13.57 15.09
CA THR A 19 -12.54 15.03 15.02
C THR A 19 -11.81 15.70 16.17
N ASN A 20 -11.18 16.86 15.89
CA ASN A 20 -10.64 17.75 16.91
C ASN A 20 -11.63 18.84 17.35
N LYS A 21 -12.86 18.80 16.84
CA LYS A 21 -13.96 19.70 17.20
C LYS A 21 -15.04 18.95 17.96
N VAL A 22 -14.67 18.31 19.08
CA VAL A 22 -15.56 17.44 19.86
C VAL A 22 -16.82 18.18 20.29
N ASP A 23 -16.67 19.34 20.94
CA ASP A 23 -17.80 20.17 21.41
C ASP A 23 -18.76 20.55 20.29
N TRP A 24 -18.22 20.81 19.09
CA TRP A 24 -19.02 21.17 17.93
C TRP A 24 -19.80 19.95 17.40
N ALA A 25 -19.15 18.79 17.33
CA ALA A 25 -19.81 17.55 16.94
C ALA A 25 -20.94 17.18 17.92
N GLU A 26 -20.72 17.29 19.22
CA GLU A 26 -21.78 17.08 20.21
C GLU A 26 -22.94 18.08 20.07
N THR A 27 -22.61 19.35 19.79
CA THR A 27 -23.64 20.37 19.53
C THR A 27 -24.51 20.00 18.32
N LEU A 28 -23.92 19.45 17.26
CA LEU A 28 -24.67 18.97 16.10
C LEU A 28 -25.58 17.79 16.46
N LEU A 29 -25.11 16.84 17.26
CA LEU A 29 -25.91 15.69 17.68
C LEU A 29 -27.15 16.09 18.48
N ARG A 30 -27.04 17.14 19.29
CA ARG A 30 -28.17 17.70 20.05
C ARG A 30 -29.17 18.44 19.15
N LYS A 31 -28.72 19.02 18.04
CA LYS A 31 -29.54 19.85 17.15
C LYS A 31 -30.21 19.06 16.01
N PHE A 32 -29.58 18.01 15.52
CA PHE A 32 -30.15 17.19 14.45
C PHE A 32 -31.07 16.11 15.01
N GLU A 33 -32.19 15.89 14.32
CA GLU A 33 -33.21 14.92 14.70
C GLU A 33 -33.19 13.71 13.77
N ALA A 34 -33.25 12.51 14.35
CA ALA A 34 -33.41 11.25 13.62
C ALA A 34 -34.88 10.99 13.25
N ALA A 35 -35.79 11.46 14.09
CA ALA A 35 -37.23 11.44 13.94
C ALA A 35 -37.80 12.64 14.70
N PRO A 36 -39.04 13.09 14.42
CA PRO A 36 -39.62 14.25 15.10
C PRO A 36 -39.49 14.15 16.63
N GLY A 37 -38.73 15.06 17.23
CA GLY A 37 -38.48 15.13 18.67
C GLY A 37 -37.45 14.13 19.23
N ILE A 38 -36.76 13.36 18.39
CA ILE A 38 -35.68 12.45 18.79
C ILE A 38 -34.36 12.96 18.20
N SER A 39 -33.51 13.56 19.03
CA SER A 39 -32.19 14.02 18.61
C SER A 39 -31.23 12.85 18.34
N LEU A 40 -30.22 13.06 17.50
CA LEU A 40 -29.16 12.07 17.29
C LEU A 40 -28.41 11.77 18.59
N ASP A 41 -28.26 12.77 19.47
CA ASP A 41 -27.61 12.60 20.77
C ASP A 41 -28.29 11.55 21.66
N VAL A 42 -29.62 11.47 21.60
CA VAL A 42 -30.44 10.48 22.31
C VAL A 42 -30.42 9.13 21.59
N LEU A 43 -30.43 9.13 20.26
CA LEU A 43 -30.39 7.89 19.47
C LEU A 43 -29.07 7.12 19.67
N PHE A 44 -27.94 7.82 19.70
CA PHE A 44 -26.61 7.23 19.82
C PHE A 44 -26.14 7.19 21.28
N GLY A 45 -26.42 6.06 21.95
CA GLY A 45 -26.08 5.83 23.36
C GLY A 45 -24.58 5.74 23.65
N HIS A 46 -23.75 5.40 22.64
CA HIS A 46 -22.29 5.31 22.77
C HIS A 46 -21.61 6.22 21.75
N LYS A 47 -20.71 7.10 22.20
CA LYS A 47 -20.13 8.16 21.36
C LYS A 47 -18.62 8.25 21.59
N GLU A 48 -17.86 7.70 20.65
CA GLU A 48 -16.42 7.88 20.56
C GLU A 48 -16.14 9.00 19.54
N ILE A 49 -16.06 10.24 20.02
CA ILE A 49 -15.86 11.43 19.18
C ILE A 49 -14.58 12.11 19.64
N VAL A 50 -13.44 11.63 19.15
CA VAL A 50 -12.12 12.11 19.56
C VAL A 50 -11.13 12.04 18.40
N PRO A 51 -10.04 12.82 18.42
CA PRO A 51 -8.93 12.60 17.49
C PRO A 51 -8.30 11.21 17.73
N GLY A 52 -7.82 10.57 16.67
CA GLY A 52 -7.12 9.28 16.78
C GLY A 52 -7.47 8.32 15.66
N SER A 53 -7.22 7.03 15.87
CA SER A 53 -7.55 5.95 14.93
C SER A 53 -8.93 5.35 15.25
N LYS A 54 -9.65 4.88 14.23
CA LYS A 54 -10.92 4.17 14.45
C LYS A 54 -10.71 2.88 15.26
N ARG A 55 -9.53 2.26 15.15
CA ARG A 55 -9.15 1.13 16.02
C ARG A 55 -9.39 1.42 17.50
N ARG A 56 -8.88 2.56 18.01
CA ARG A 56 -9.07 2.95 19.42
C ARG A 56 -10.54 3.24 19.76
N HIS A 57 -11.28 3.83 18.82
CA HIS A 57 -12.71 4.06 19.00
C HIS A 57 -13.44 2.73 19.17
N PHE A 58 -13.15 1.74 18.33
CA PHE A 58 -13.76 0.42 18.41
C PHE A 58 -13.27 -0.39 19.62
N GLU A 59 -12.04 -0.20 20.08
CA GLU A 59 -11.58 -0.75 21.38
C GLU A 59 -12.44 -0.22 22.53
N ASN A 60 -12.60 1.10 22.62
CA ASN A 60 -13.43 1.74 23.64
C ASN A 60 -14.91 1.34 23.53
N LEU A 61 -15.48 1.33 22.32
CA LEU A 61 -16.88 0.90 22.10
C LEU A 61 -17.11 -0.55 22.51
N ARG A 62 -16.18 -1.46 22.20
CA ARG A 62 -16.28 -2.86 22.64
C ARG A 62 -16.22 -2.95 24.15
N GLU A 63 -15.31 -2.21 24.78
CA GLU A 63 -15.16 -2.19 26.24
C GLU A 63 -16.40 -1.63 26.95
N SER A 64 -16.96 -0.52 26.46
CA SER A 64 -18.13 0.12 27.06
C SER A 64 -19.44 -0.63 26.83
N THR A 65 -19.59 -1.31 25.68
CA THR A 65 -20.81 -2.02 25.31
C THR A 65 -20.80 -3.50 25.71
N GLY A 66 -19.62 -4.11 25.83
CA GLY A 66 -19.45 -5.56 25.95
C GLY A 66 -19.77 -6.35 24.67
N ILE A 67 -20.11 -5.68 23.57
CA ILE A 67 -20.49 -6.34 22.31
C ILE A 67 -19.24 -6.79 21.57
N PRO A 68 -19.10 -8.07 21.16
CA PRO A 68 -17.94 -8.52 20.39
C PRO A 68 -17.94 -7.95 18.97
N TYR A 69 -16.77 -7.78 18.34
CA TYR A 69 -16.66 -7.18 17.00
C TYR A 69 -17.48 -7.89 15.92
N ARG A 70 -17.57 -9.22 16.00
CA ARG A 70 -18.41 -10.05 15.11
C ARG A 70 -19.92 -9.80 15.24
N GLU A 71 -20.33 -8.98 16.20
CA GLU A 71 -21.71 -8.54 16.42
C GLU A 71 -21.92 -7.06 16.04
N MET A 72 -20.92 -6.43 15.42
CA MET A 72 -20.98 -5.05 14.96
C MET A 72 -20.99 -4.95 13.43
N ILE A 73 -21.74 -3.96 12.93
CA ILE A 73 -21.66 -3.46 11.56
C ILE A 73 -21.28 -1.98 11.57
N PHE A 74 -20.41 -1.56 10.66
CA PHE A 74 -19.86 -0.20 10.63
C PHE A 74 -19.98 0.42 9.24
N PHE A 75 -20.48 1.66 9.20
CA PHE A 75 -20.69 2.43 7.98
C PHE A 75 -19.77 3.66 7.99
N ASP A 76 -18.97 3.83 6.94
CA ASP A 76 -18.03 4.96 6.80
C ASP A 76 -17.71 5.16 5.30
N ASP A 77 -17.27 6.36 4.92
CA ASP A 77 -16.87 6.70 3.56
C ASP A 77 -15.37 6.45 3.30
N ASP A 78 -14.54 6.38 4.34
CA ASP A 78 -13.10 6.11 4.19
C ASP A 78 -12.82 4.60 4.10
N MET A 79 -12.92 4.08 2.87
CA MET A 79 -12.60 2.68 2.53
C MET A 79 -11.17 2.26 2.91
N ARG A 80 -10.21 3.19 2.86
CA ARG A 80 -8.78 2.84 2.95
C ARG A 80 -8.27 2.82 4.37
N MET A 81 -8.65 3.78 5.19
CA MET A 81 -8.17 3.89 6.57
C MET A 81 -9.20 3.40 7.57
N ASN A 82 -10.39 3.98 7.61
CA ASN A 82 -11.38 3.65 8.63
C ASN A 82 -11.90 2.21 8.42
N LEU A 83 -12.48 1.90 7.26
CA LEU A 83 -12.99 0.54 7.00
C LEU A 83 -11.88 -0.50 6.88
N GLY A 84 -10.74 -0.11 6.29
CA GLY A 84 -9.56 -0.97 6.20
C GLY A 84 -9.01 -1.39 7.56
N GLU A 85 -9.03 -0.52 8.57
CA GLU A 85 -8.61 -0.86 9.93
C GLU A 85 -9.65 -1.69 10.68
N ILE A 86 -10.93 -1.31 10.56
CA ILE A 86 -12.03 -1.88 11.35
C ILE A 86 -12.47 -3.25 10.85
N SER A 87 -12.46 -3.47 9.53
CA SER A 87 -12.78 -4.80 8.97
C SER A 87 -11.84 -5.88 9.49
N GLN A 88 -10.56 -5.54 9.70
CA GLN A 88 -9.55 -6.46 10.25
C GLN A 88 -9.77 -6.80 11.73
N MET A 89 -10.61 -6.03 12.44
CA MET A 89 -10.98 -6.31 13.83
C MET A 89 -12.17 -7.28 13.93
N GLY A 90 -12.76 -7.68 12.80
CA GLY A 90 -13.90 -8.61 12.75
C GLY A 90 -15.26 -7.92 12.71
N VAL A 91 -15.28 -6.60 12.60
CA VAL A 91 -16.49 -5.80 12.39
C VAL A 91 -16.86 -5.83 10.91
N LEU A 92 -18.10 -6.16 10.57
CA LEU A 92 -18.54 -6.07 9.18
C LEU A 92 -18.58 -4.60 8.76
N CYS A 93 -17.84 -4.24 7.72
CA CYS A 93 -17.76 -2.86 7.25
C CYS A 93 -18.66 -2.66 6.00
N CYS A 94 -19.20 -1.46 5.83
CA CYS A 94 -19.97 -1.05 4.67
C CYS A 94 -19.48 0.31 4.16
N HIS A 95 -19.04 0.36 2.91
CA HIS A 95 -18.49 1.54 2.28
C HIS A 95 -19.59 2.46 1.76
N CYS A 96 -19.58 3.70 2.26
CA CYS A 96 -20.61 4.71 2.04
C CYS A 96 -20.03 5.95 1.32
N PRO A 97 -19.54 5.85 0.07
CA PRO A 97 -18.82 6.93 -0.60
C PRO A 97 -19.66 8.20 -0.84
N ARG A 98 -20.99 8.10 -0.72
CA ARG A 98 -21.94 9.22 -0.83
C ARG A 98 -22.77 9.41 0.45
N GLY A 99 -22.25 8.95 1.59
CA GLY A 99 -22.99 8.84 2.83
C GLY A 99 -23.93 7.64 2.87
N ILE A 100 -24.63 7.49 4.00
CA ILE A 100 -25.54 6.38 4.25
C ILE A 100 -26.89 6.68 3.59
N THR A 101 -27.27 5.90 2.57
CA THR A 101 -28.61 5.96 1.95
C THR A 101 -29.50 4.86 2.52
N SER A 102 -30.82 5.02 2.42
CA SER A 102 -31.79 4.04 2.91
C SER A 102 -31.58 2.66 2.29
N ASP A 103 -31.33 2.59 0.98
CA ASP A 103 -31.16 1.32 0.27
C ASP A 103 -29.85 0.63 0.67
N LEU A 104 -28.76 1.40 0.75
CA LEU A 104 -27.46 0.89 1.20
C LEU A 104 -27.53 0.39 2.64
N PHE A 105 -28.20 1.14 3.53
CA PHE A 105 -28.37 0.74 4.91
C PHE A 105 -29.18 -0.57 5.03
N ARG A 106 -30.31 -0.68 4.33
CA ARG A 106 -31.14 -1.89 4.34
C ARG A 106 -30.42 -3.08 3.73
N GLY A 107 -29.77 -2.90 2.57
CA GLY A 107 -29.00 -3.95 1.91
C GLY A 107 -27.88 -4.49 2.79
N ALA A 108 -27.16 -3.60 3.47
CA ALA A 108 -26.06 -3.98 4.36
C ALA A 108 -26.56 -4.79 5.57
N LEU A 109 -27.71 -4.41 6.14
CA LEU A 109 -28.32 -5.16 7.23
C LEU A 109 -28.83 -6.53 6.80
N SER A 110 -29.43 -6.65 5.61
CA SER A 110 -29.83 -7.94 5.06
C SER A 110 -28.62 -8.85 4.89
N ARG A 111 -27.54 -8.34 4.27
CA ARG A 111 -26.33 -9.12 4.04
C ARG A 111 -25.64 -9.52 5.35
N TYR A 112 -25.62 -8.62 6.33
CA TYR A 112 -25.13 -8.93 7.66
C TYR A 112 -25.91 -10.07 8.32
N SER A 113 -27.24 -10.06 8.23
CA SER A 113 -28.10 -11.12 8.77
C SER A 113 -27.85 -12.46 8.09
N GLU A 114 -27.72 -12.49 6.76
CA GLU A 114 -27.40 -13.70 5.99
C GLU A 114 -26.06 -14.29 6.41
N MET A 115 -24.99 -13.48 6.42
CA MET A 115 -23.65 -13.93 6.77
C MET A 115 -23.58 -14.46 8.21
N LYS A 116 -24.35 -13.86 9.14
CA LYS A 116 -24.47 -14.34 10.53
C LYS A 116 -25.17 -15.69 10.61
N ALA A 117 -26.22 -15.92 9.81
CA ALA A 117 -26.94 -17.19 9.78
C ALA A 117 -26.09 -18.35 9.21
N GLU A 118 -25.17 -18.04 8.30
CA GLU A 118 -24.22 -19.00 7.72
C GLU A 118 -23.09 -19.39 8.69
N HIS A 119 -23.05 -18.85 9.91
CA HIS A 119 -21.95 -19.01 10.89
C HIS A 119 -20.56 -18.72 10.32
N SER A 120 -20.47 -17.93 9.25
CA SER A 120 -19.20 -17.65 8.61
C SER A 120 -18.46 -16.55 9.39
N GLU A 121 -17.30 -16.84 9.98
CA GLU A 121 -16.37 -15.78 10.45
C GLU A 121 -15.60 -15.16 9.26
N GLN A 122 -16.15 -15.30 8.05
CA GLN A 122 -15.47 -15.12 6.76
C GLN A 122 -15.41 -13.65 6.30
N TRP A 123 -16.06 -12.72 7.02
CA TRP A 123 -16.02 -11.28 6.72
C TRP A 123 -14.88 -10.52 7.39
N MET A 124 -13.99 -11.20 8.13
CA MET A 124 -12.76 -10.59 8.63
C MET A 124 -11.97 -9.97 7.47
N GLY A 125 -11.76 -8.66 7.54
CA GLY A 125 -11.10 -7.88 6.50
C GLY A 125 -11.93 -7.58 5.26
N TYR A 126 -13.21 -7.96 5.24
CA TYR A 126 -14.14 -7.70 4.16
C TYR A 126 -14.95 -6.42 4.41
N THR A 127 -15.32 -5.74 3.32
CA THR A 127 -16.14 -4.52 3.34
C THR A 127 -17.17 -4.60 2.24
N LEU A 128 -18.44 -4.47 2.61
CA LEU A 128 -19.56 -4.39 1.68
C LEU A 128 -19.50 -3.10 0.86
N THR A 129 -19.79 -3.23 -0.43
CA THR A 129 -19.98 -2.14 -1.38
C THR A 129 -21.39 -2.19 -1.95
N SER A 130 -21.82 -1.11 -2.62
CA SER A 130 -23.12 -1.07 -3.30
C SER A 130 -23.33 -2.26 -4.24
N SER A 131 -22.27 -2.70 -4.94
CA SER A 131 -22.31 -3.88 -5.81
C SER A 131 -22.60 -5.17 -5.06
N ASP A 132 -22.04 -5.36 -3.86
CA ASP A 132 -22.30 -6.55 -3.03
C ASP A 132 -23.76 -6.63 -2.55
N MET A 133 -24.47 -5.50 -2.57
CA MET A 133 -25.87 -5.38 -2.19
C MET A 133 -26.82 -5.34 -3.41
N GLY A 134 -26.29 -5.51 -4.63
CA GLY A 134 -27.09 -5.38 -5.86
C GLY A 134 -27.57 -3.94 -6.14
N LEU A 135 -26.99 -2.95 -5.45
CA LEU A 135 -27.30 -1.54 -5.61
C LEU A 135 -26.36 -0.94 -6.66
N THR A 136 -26.76 -1.01 -7.92
CA THR A 136 -26.08 -0.30 -9.01
C THR A 136 -26.63 1.12 -9.12
N ASP A 137 -25.75 2.11 -9.34
CA ASP A 137 -26.18 3.46 -9.67
C ASP A 137 -27.02 3.45 -10.95
N SER A 138 -28.22 4.03 -10.90
CA SER A 138 -29.10 4.22 -12.06
C SER A 138 -28.59 5.26 -13.06
N THR A 139 -27.28 5.53 -13.10
CA THR A 139 -26.61 6.31 -14.16
C THR A 139 -25.79 5.45 -15.12
N SER A 140 -25.94 4.12 -15.07
CA SER A 140 -25.46 3.24 -16.14
C SER A 140 -26.46 2.10 -16.41
N ALA A 141 -27.68 2.47 -16.80
CA ALA A 141 -28.59 1.54 -17.45
C ALA A 141 -28.41 1.65 -18.98
N SER A 142 -27.56 0.80 -19.52
CA SER A 142 -27.86 0.13 -20.78
C SER A 142 -27.32 -1.29 -20.69
N ALA A 143 -28.16 -2.19 -20.20
CA ALA A 143 -28.05 -3.59 -20.58
C ALA A 143 -28.43 -3.67 -22.06
N ASP A 144 -27.46 -3.94 -22.91
CA ASP A 144 -27.72 -4.76 -24.07
C ASP A 144 -26.96 -6.05 -23.87
N ALA A 145 -27.71 -7.13 -23.70
CA ALA A 145 -27.17 -8.48 -23.69
C ALA A 145 -26.78 -8.82 -25.12
N THR A 146 -25.52 -8.52 -25.47
CA THR A 146 -24.87 -9.04 -26.67
C THR A 146 -23.73 -9.97 -26.24
N PRO A 147 -23.66 -11.22 -26.74
CA PRO A 147 -22.58 -12.15 -26.40
C PRO A 147 -21.36 -11.88 -27.28
N VAL A 148 -20.34 -11.18 -26.77
CA VAL A 148 -19.09 -10.84 -27.53
C VAL A 148 -18.05 -10.27 -26.53
N ASP A 149 -16.75 -10.58 -26.44
CA ASP A 149 -15.84 -11.56 -27.06
C ASP A 149 -14.49 -11.49 -26.30
N GLY A 150 -13.85 -12.65 -26.07
CA GLY A 150 -12.39 -12.80 -26.06
C GLY A 150 -11.54 -12.39 -24.84
N GLY A 151 -11.80 -12.90 -23.64
CA GLY A 151 -10.74 -12.98 -22.62
C GLY A 151 -9.59 -13.85 -23.14
N ARG A 152 -8.40 -13.28 -23.37
CA ARG A 152 -7.26 -14.06 -23.86
C ARG A 152 -6.84 -15.04 -22.77
N ARG A 153 -6.94 -16.33 -23.07
CA ARG A 153 -6.29 -17.38 -22.27
C ARG A 153 -4.80 -17.36 -22.50
N ALA A 154 -4.06 -17.40 -21.42
CA ALA A 154 -2.60 -17.40 -21.42
C ALA A 154 -2.06 -18.33 -20.33
N THR A 155 -0.82 -18.76 -20.50
CA THR A 155 -0.04 -19.45 -19.47
C THR A 155 0.90 -18.46 -18.81
N GLY A 156 1.17 -18.64 -17.52
CA GLY A 156 2.05 -17.75 -16.79
C GLY A 156 2.51 -18.33 -15.48
N ARG A 157 3.28 -17.53 -14.75
CA ARG A 157 3.78 -17.89 -13.43
C ARG A 157 3.35 -16.86 -12.40
N ILE A 158 2.91 -17.36 -11.25
CA ILE A 158 2.59 -16.53 -10.09
C ILE A 158 3.88 -15.89 -9.58
N LYS A 159 4.07 -14.60 -9.83
CA LYS A 159 5.25 -13.86 -9.38
C LYS A 159 5.22 -13.60 -7.88
N PHE A 160 4.02 -13.40 -7.35
CA PHE A 160 3.79 -13.16 -5.94
C PHE A 160 2.36 -13.54 -5.58
N TYR A 161 2.20 -14.25 -4.47
CA TYR A 161 0.91 -14.49 -3.85
C TYR A 161 1.00 -14.30 -2.34
N SER A 162 0.11 -13.47 -1.80
CA SER A 162 0.00 -13.25 -0.36
C SER A 162 -1.18 -14.05 0.18
N GLN A 163 -0.92 -15.18 0.83
CA GLN A 163 -1.96 -15.97 1.52
C GLN A 163 -2.70 -15.13 2.56
N THR A 164 -1.99 -14.24 3.27
CA THR A 164 -2.58 -13.36 4.30
C THR A 164 -3.46 -12.26 3.74
N LYS A 165 -3.15 -11.77 2.52
CA LYS A 165 -3.91 -10.68 1.87
C LYS A 165 -4.80 -11.17 0.72
N ARG A 166 -4.80 -12.47 0.44
CA ARG A 166 -5.65 -13.17 -0.54
C ARG A 166 -5.60 -12.57 -1.95
N PHE A 167 -4.45 -12.06 -2.38
CA PHE A 167 -4.22 -11.54 -3.73
C PHE A 167 -2.80 -11.85 -4.22
N GLY A 168 -2.61 -11.79 -5.54
CA GLY A 168 -1.32 -11.98 -6.18
C GLY A 168 -1.18 -11.31 -7.54
N PHE A 169 -0.03 -11.57 -8.16
CA PHE A 169 0.31 -11.14 -9.51
C PHE A 169 0.78 -12.34 -10.32
N VAL A 170 0.25 -12.49 -11.53
CA VAL A 170 0.67 -13.49 -12.52
C VAL A 170 1.39 -12.78 -13.66
N VAL A 171 2.50 -13.35 -14.11
CA VAL A 171 3.25 -12.86 -15.27
C VAL A 171 3.05 -13.84 -16.41
N GLU A 172 2.67 -13.33 -17.58
CA GLU A 172 2.51 -14.16 -18.78
C GLU A 172 3.86 -14.79 -19.20
N GLU A 173 3.88 -16.10 -19.41
CA GLU A 173 5.03 -16.85 -19.94
C GLU A 173 4.74 -17.27 -21.39
N GLY A 174 5.69 -17.01 -22.31
CA GLY A 174 5.53 -17.29 -23.75
C GLY A 174 4.90 -16.15 -24.56
N GLY A 175 4.58 -15.02 -23.92
CA GLY A 175 4.00 -13.80 -24.53
C GLY A 175 4.81 -12.53 -24.26
N SER A 176 4.13 -11.42 -23.93
CA SER A 176 4.74 -10.09 -23.74
C SER A 176 5.52 -9.94 -22.43
N GLY A 177 5.33 -10.87 -21.48
CA GLY A 177 5.85 -10.76 -20.12
C GLY A 177 5.07 -9.78 -19.24
N GLU A 178 3.84 -9.43 -19.65
CA GLU A 178 2.95 -8.53 -18.93
C GLU A 178 2.50 -9.13 -17.59
N GLU A 179 2.27 -8.25 -16.61
CA GLU A 179 1.87 -8.60 -15.25
C GLU A 179 0.40 -8.28 -15.03
N PHE A 180 -0.36 -9.28 -14.58
CA PHE A 180 -1.79 -9.18 -14.30
C PHE A 180 -2.08 -9.38 -12.82
N PHE A 181 -2.97 -8.54 -12.28
CA PHE A 181 -3.45 -8.66 -10.91
C PHE A 181 -4.57 -9.70 -10.81
N PHE A 182 -4.54 -10.53 -9.76
CA PHE A 182 -5.67 -11.41 -9.43
C PHE A 182 -5.95 -11.41 -7.92
N HIS A 183 -7.23 -11.57 -7.57
CA HIS A 183 -7.68 -11.80 -6.20
C HIS A 183 -8.04 -13.28 -6.02
N GLU A 184 -7.99 -13.82 -4.81
CA GLU A 184 -8.29 -15.24 -4.55
C GLU A 184 -9.72 -15.62 -4.95
N SER A 185 -10.67 -14.68 -4.87
CA SER A 185 -12.04 -14.89 -5.37
C SER A 185 -12.15 -15.03 -6.90
N LYS A 186 -11.04 -14.84 -7.64
CA LYS A 186 -10.92 -15.06 -9.08
C LYS A 186 -9.99 -16.24 -9.39
N VAL A 187 -9.67 -17.05 -8.38
CA VAL A 187 -8.97 -18.32 -8.51
C VAL A 187 -10.03 -19.43 -8.55
N ALA A 188 -9.86 -20.40 -9.44
CA ALA A 188 -10.75 -21.54 -9.54
C ALA A 188 -10.87 -22.29 -8.19
N ASP A 189 -12.09 -22.70 -7.84
CA ASP A 189 -12.37 -23.36 -6.57
C ASP A 189 -11.48 -24.61 -6.38
N GLY A 190 -10.90 -24.73 -5.19
CA GLY A 190 -10.00 -25.84 -4.83
C GLY A 190 -8.57 -25.73 -5.36
N LEU A 191 -8.23 -24.68 -6.13
CA LEU A 191 -6.86 -24.44 -6.59
C LEU A 191 -6.04 -23.70 -5.52
N ALA A 192 -5.10 -24.42 -4.89
CA ALA A 192 -4.13 -23.81 -3.98
C ALA A 192 -3.05 -23.07 -4.76
N VAL A 193 -3.03 -21.74 -4.67
CA VAL A 193 -2.07 -20.88 -5.39
C VAL A 193 -0.86 -20.59 -4.52
N GLU A 194 0.33 -20.72 -5.09
CA GLU A 194 1.60 -20.41 -4.41
C GLU A 194 2.51 -19.54 -5.29
N THR A 195 3.42 -18.80 -4.64
CA THR A 195 4.43 -18.02 -5.37
C THR A 195 5.36 -18.96 -6.15
N GLY A 196 5.57 -18.67 -7.43
CA GLY A 196 6.35 -19.49 -8.34
C GLY A 196 5.55 -20.57 -9.07
N MET A 197 4.27 -20.76 -8.75
CA MET A 197 3.39 -21.74 -9.40
C MET A 197 3.14 -21.38 -10.88
N ALA A 198 3.28 -22.35 -11.78
CA ALA A 198 2.84 -22.22 -13.16
C ALA A 198 1.32 -22.39 -13.23
N VAL A 199 0.63 -21.53 -13.97
CA VAL A 199 -0.83 -21.47 -14.05
C VAL A 199 -1.31 -21.17 -15.46
N THR A 200 -2.53 -21.60 -15.75
CA THR A 200 -3.31 -21.07 -16.88
C THR A 200 -4.27 -20.03 -16.34
N PHE A 201 -4.33 -18.87 -16.98
CA PHE A 201 -5.20 -17.77 -16.57
C PHE A 201 -5.89 -17.14 -17.77
N GLU A 202 -6.96 -16.39 -17.51
CA GLU A 202 -7.68 -15.62 -18.51
C GLU A 202 -7.61 -14.14 -18.15
N THR A 203 -7.28 -13.30 -19.14
CA THR A 203 -7.27 -11.85 -18.97
C THR A 203 -8.69 -11.33 -18.85
N LEU A 204 -8.94 -10.55 -17.80
CA LEU A 204 -10.21 -9.87 -17.59
C LEU A 204 -10.08 -8.41 -18.03
N ALA A 205 -11.22 -7.78 -18.32
CA ALA A 205 -11.28 -6.34 -18.49
C ALA A 205 -10.64 -5.64 -17.27
N PRO A 206 -9.94 -4.51 -17.47
CA PRO A 206 -9.29 -3.80 -16.39
C PRO A 206 -10.25 -3.53 -15.23
N ASP A 207 -9.75 -3.60 -13.98
CA ASP A 207 -10.57 -3.29 -12.82
C ASP A 207 -11.08 -1.83 -12.86
N SER A 208 -11.97 -1.44 -11.93
CA SER A 208 -12.48 -0.06 -11.83
C SER A 208 -11.41 1.02 -11.61
N ARG A 209 -10.13 0.63 -11.55
CA ARG A 209 -8.94 1.47 -11.42
C ARG A 209 -8.02 1.36 -12.64
N GLY A 210 -8.47 0.75 -13.73
CA GLY A 210 -7.75 0.63 -15.00
C GLY A 210 -6.57 -0.34 -14.99
N ARG A 211 -6.47 -1.26 -14.01
CA ARG A 211 -5.36 -2.22 -13.95
C ARG A 211 -5.70 -3.53 -14.66
N ALA A 212 -4.75 -4.05 -15.43
CA ALA A 212 -4.83 -5.36 -16.08
C ALA A 212 -5.12 -6.45 -15.02
N ALA A 213 -6.19 -7.21 -15.24
CA ALA A 213 -6.71 -8.19 -14.29
C ALA A 213 -6.73 -9.60 -14.89
N ALA A 214 -6.69 -10.62 -14.05
CA ALA A 214 -6.74 -12.02 -14.46
C ALA A 214 -7.59 -12.89 -13.53
N ALA A 215 -8.18 -13.95 -14.09
CA ALA A 215 -8.74 -15.09 -13.36
C ALA A 215 -7.81 -16.31 -13.51
N ILE A 216 -7.44 -16.95 -12.40
CA ILE A 216 -6.57 -18.14 -12.40
C ILE A 216 -7.45 -19.37 -12.57
N LEU A 217 -7.27 -20.10 -13.67
CA LEU A 217 -8.17 -21.17 -14.07
C LEU A 217 -7.70 -22.56 -13.62
N SER A 218 -6.40 -22.83 -13.70
CA SER A 218 -5.83 -24.13 -13.35
C SER A 218 -4.32 -24.05 -13.13
N ALA A 219 -3.76 -25.09 -12.48
CA ALA A 219 -2.32 -25.32 -12.50
C ALA A 219 -1.84 -25.59 -13.93
N GLY A 220 -0.70 -25.00 -14.31
CA GLY A 220 -0.09 -25.17 -15.61
C GLY A 220 0.50 -26.58 -15.76
N GLY A 221 0.10 -27.30 -16.81
CA GLY A 221 0.68 -28.58 -17.18
C GLY A 221 1.98 -28.39 -17.95
N GLY A 222 3.13 -28.53 -17.28
CA GLY A 222 4.43 -28.48 -17.95
C GLY A 222 5.62 -28.70 -17.01
N GLY A 223 6.14 -29.93 -17.00
CA GLY A 223 7.54 -30.25 -16.67
C GLY A 223 7.96 -30.13 -15.20
N GLY A 224 7.94 -31.25 -14.48
CA GLY A 224 8.46 -31.35 -13.11
C GLY A 224 9.94 -30.95 -12.98
N GLY A 225 10.20 -30.10 -11.98
CA GLY A 225 11.53 -29.71 -11.54
C GLY A 225 11.46 -29.25 -10.09
N GLY A 226 10.97 -30.14 -9.21
CA GLY A 226 10.92 -29.88 -7.78
C GLY A 226 12.33 -29.69 -7.18
N PRO A 227 12.46 -28.91 -6.09
CA PRO A 227 13.73 -28.69 -5.43
C PRO A 227 14.18 -29.96 -4.69
N LYS A 228 15.34 -30.53 -5.06
CA LYS A 228 16.00 -31.58 -4.25
C LYS A 228 16.87 -30.92 -3.19
N GLY A 229 16.45 -31.06 -1.93
CA GLY A 229 17.30 -30.85 -0.77
C GLY A 229 18.03 -32.13 -0.33
N VAL A 230 19.00 -31.89 0.56
CA VAL A 230 19.70 -32.78 1.53
C VAL A 230 21.10 -33.28 1.15
N ASN A 231 22.07 -32.65 1.84
CA ASN A 231 23.29 -33.13 2.50
C ASN A 231 23.88 -34.52 2.16
N GLY A 232 25.21 -34.56 2.05
CA GLY A 232 26.00 -35.76 2.38
C GLY A 232 27.42 -35.82 1.82
N LYS A 233 28.40 -35.43 2.63
CA LYS A 233 29.86 -35.72 2.53
C LYS A 233 30.24 -37.01 1.76
N LYS A 234 31.25 -36.95 0.88
CA LYS A 234 32.62 -37.50 1.13
C LYS A 234 33.62 -37.29 -0.02
N LYS A 235 34.87 -37.16 0.43
CA LYS A 235 36.22 -37.09 -0.20
C LYS A 235 36.52 -37.96 -1.45
N GLY A 236 37.46 -37.46 -2.26
CA GLY A 236 38.39 -38.22 -3.14
C GLY A 236 38.89 -37.37 -4.32
N THR A 237 39.96 -36.57 -4.18
CA THR A 237 41.37 -36.79 -4.60
C THR A 237 41.67 -36.87 -6.11
N ASN A 238 42.50 -35.91 -6.58
CA ASN A 238 43.45 -35.91 -7.72
C ASN A 238 42.88 -36.14 -9.15
N SER A 239 43.35 -35.53 -10.25
CA SER A 239 44.58 -34.79 -10.57
C SER A 239 44.51 -34.19 -12.00
N LYS A 240 45.23 -33.07 -12.19
CA LYS A 240 46.02 -32.59 -13.37
C LYS A 240 45.51 -32.68 -14.83
N GLY A 241 45.71 -31.56 -15.56
CA GLY A 241 45.92 -31.47 -17.02
C GLY A 241 45.16 -30.26 -17.63
N ALA A 242 45.72 -29.04 -17.73
CA ALA A 242 46.72 -28.52 -18.68
C ALA A 242 46.20 -28.18 -20.11
N ALA A 243 46.20 -26.86 -20.38
CA ALA A 243 46.60 -26.15 -21.62
C ALA A 243 45.66 -25.98 -22.85
N GLY A 244 45.72 -24.74 -23.40
CA GLY A 244 45.28 -24.28 -24.74
C GLY A 244 44.06 -23.35 -24.68
N GLY A 245 44.13 -22.01 -24.81
CA GLY A 245 44.57 -21.19 -25.96
C GLY A 245 43.43 -21.08 -26.99
N LYS A 246 42.93 -19.94 -27.51
CA LYS A 246 43.38 -18.53 -27.60
C LYS A 246 42.24 -17.72 -28.31
N VAL A 247 42.02 -16.44 -27.93
CA VAL A 247 41.57 -15.21 -28.69
C VAL A 247 40.25 -15.19 -29.52
N ASN A 248 39.44 -14.13 -29.74
CA ASN A 248 39.36 -12.64 -29.58
C ASN A 248 37.84 -12.28 -29.57
N GLY A 249 37.29 -11.13 -29.14
CA GLY A 249 37.79 -9.82 -28.73
C GLY A 249 36.64 -8.88 -28.31
N ALA A 250 36.96 -7.58 -28.20
CA ALA A 250 36.10 -6.40 -27.97
C ALA A 250 35.92 -5.87 -26.53
N SER A 251 36.82 -4.92 -26.21
CA SER A 251 36.65 -3.65 -25.45
C SER A 251 36.13 -3.68 -24.00
N GLY A 252 37.08 -3.78 -23.07
CA GLY A 252 36.89 -3.44 -21.67
C GLY A 252 37.11 -1.95 -21.40
N GLY A 253 36.13 -1.33 -20.73
CA GLY A 253 36.36 -0.17 -19.86
C GLY A 253 36.95 -0.67 -18.54
N LYS A 254 38.22 -0.34 -18.31
CA LYS A 254 39.05 -0.80 -17.20
C LYS A 254 38.47 -0.31 -15.87
N VAL A 255 37.87 -1.21 -15.09
CA VAL A 255 37.60 -0.98 -13.66
C VAL A 255 38.96 -0.97 -12.97
N THR A 256 39.49 0.21 -12.68
CA THR A 256 40.65 0.36 -11.81
C THR A 256 40.25 -0.10 -10.40
N PRO A 257 41.01 -1.00 -9.76
CA PRO A 257 40.74 -1.36 -8.38
C PRO A 257 40.95 -0.12 -7.51
N THR A 258 39.89 0.33 -6.86
CA THR A 258 39.93 1.36 -5.83
C THR A 258 40.97 0.95 -4.78
N PRO A 259 41.82 1.85 -4.26
CA PRO A 259 42.75 1.51 -3.20
C PRO A 259 41.98 0.87 -2.05
N LYS A 260 42.51 -0.20 -1.45
CA LYS A 260 41.97 -0.82 -0.23
C LYS A 260 42.12 0.15 0.94
N GLY A 261 41.31 1.21 0.94
CA GLY A 261 40.90 1.86 2.17
C GLY A 261 40.04 0.90 2.97
N GLU A 262 40.01 1.10 4.28
CA GLU A 262 39.09 0.44 5.19
C GLU A 262 37.65 0.65 4.65
N THR A 263 36.99 -0.43 4.21
CA THR A 263 35.59 -0.39 3.78
C THR A 263 34.71 -0.37 5.01
N VAL A 264 33.64 0.43 4.98
CA VAL A 264 32.73 0.58 6.13
C VAL A 264 31.34 0.18 5.67
N SER A 265 30.79 -0.84 6.31
CA SER A 265 29.40 -1.23 6.07
C SER A 265 28.45 -0.25 6.75
N MET A 266 27.59 0.39 5.97
CA MET A 266 26.62 1.38 6.46
C MET A 266 25.20 1.05 6.00
N PRO A 267 24.17 1.35 6.81
CA PRO A 267 22.79 1.23 6.36
C PRO A 267 22.54 2.16 5.18
N CYS A 268 21.80 1.70 4.20
CA CYS A 268 21.52 2.41 2.95
C CYS A 268 20.04 2.23 2.58
N PHE A 269 19.45 3.22 1.92
CA PHE A 269 18.10 3.11 1.36
C PHE A 269 18.03 3.72 -0.04
N SER A 270 17.04 3.28 -0.81
CA SER A 270 16.84 3.77 -2.18
C SER A 270 15.70 4.79 -2.30
N MET A 271 15.93 5.82 -3.11
CA MET A 271 14.96 6.86 -3.45
C MET A 271 15.03 7.20 -4.95
N SER A 272 13.89 7.59 -5.54
CA SER A 272 13.79 8.05 -6.93
C SER A 272 14.10 9.54 -7.08
N GLN A 273 14.53 9.94 -8.28
CA GLN A 273 14.59 11.36 -8.65
C GLN A 273 13.19 11.97 -8.81
N PRO A 274 13.00 13.27 -8.50
CA PRO A 274 14.03 14.26 -8.16
C PRO A 274 14.38 14.32 -6.66
N PHE A 275 13.68 13.56 -5.81
CA PHE A 275 13.78 13.68 -4.36
C PHE A 275 15.16 13.37 -3.80
N ALA A 276 15.91 12.48 -4.47
CA ALA A 276 17.26 12.13 -4.04
C ALA A 276 18.21 13.35 -4.13
N ALA A 277 18.19 14.07 -5.25
CA ALA A 277 18.94 15.33 -5.41
C ALA A 277 18.42 16.42 -4.46
N LEU A 278 17.10 16.59 -4.35
CA LEU A 278 16.50 17.60 -3.47
C LEU A 278 16.88 17.40 -1.99
N LEU A 279 17.05 16.15 -1.55
CA LEU A 279 17.55 15.83 -0.21
C LEU A 279 19.01 16.22 -0.03
N LEU A 280 19.88 15.83 -0.97
CA LEU A 280 21.31 16.12 -0.87
C LEU A 280 21.66 17.60 -1.06
N ASN A 281 20.79 18.35 -1.73
CA ASN A 281 20.88 19.80 -1.85
C ASN A 281 20.20 20.55 -0.68
N GLY A 282 19.68 19.84 0.32
CA GLY A 282 19.10 20.43 1.53
C GLY A 282 17.73 21.10 1.34
N ILE A 283 17.10 20.93 0.17
CA ILE A 283 15.79 21.52 -0.15
C ILE A 283 14.68 20.69 0.50
N LYS A 284 14.78 19.37 0.38
CA LYS A 284 13.93 18.41 1.10
C LYS A 284 14.65 18.01 2.39
N ASN A 285 14.09 18.34 3.55
CA ASN A 285 14.66 17.99 4.86
C ASN A 285 13.76 17.10 5.71
N ILE A 286 12.64 16.63 5.15
CA ILE A 286 11.81 15.56 5.70
C ILE A 286 11.61 14.50 4.62
N GLU A 287 12.04 13.28 4.91
CA GLU A 287 11.72 12.10 4.11
C GLU A 287 10.39 11.50 4.56
N THR A 288 9.57 11.03 3.61
CA THR A 288 8.25 10.47 3.94
C THR A 288 8.01 9.12 3.29
N ARG A 289 7.43 8.17 4.04
CA ARG A 289 7.10 6.83 3.57
C ARG A 289 5.76 6.34 4.12
N ASN A 290 5.14 5.37 3.45
CA ASN A 290 3.92 4.71 3.96
C ASN A 290 4.23 3.57 4.93
N ASN A 291 5.49 3.13 4.99
CA ASN A 291 6.00 2.19 5.98
C ASN A 291 7.01 2.89 6.91
N PRO A 292 7.14 2.44 8.16
CA PRO A 292 8.04 3.04 9.13
C PRO A 292 9.49 2.57 8.97
N MET A 293 10.05 2.59 7.76
CA MET A 293 11.35 1.93 7.50
C MET A 293 12.55 2.51 8.28
N PHE A 294 12.43 3.73 8.79
CA PHE A 294 13.46 4.40 9.60
C PHE A 294 13.18 4.35 11.11
N GLN A 295 12.05 3.79 11.55
CA GLN A 295 11.59 3.87 12.95
C GLN A 295 12.55 3.20 13.94
N ASP A 296 13.25 2.15 13.52
CA ASP A 296 14.21 1.44 14.35
C ASP A 296 15.63 2.05 14.32
N LEU A 297 15.85 3.08 13.49
CA LEU A 297 17.12 3.81 13.49
C LEU A 297 17.14 4.84 14.61
N LYS A 298 18.24 4.88 15.36
CA LYS A 298 18.45 5.90 16.37
C LYS A 298 18.67 7.27 15.70
N PRO A 299 18.10 8.36 16.20
CA PRO A 299 18.46 9.71 15.76
C PRO A 299 19.98 9.93 15.81
N GLY A 300 20.53 10.58 14.80
CA GLY A 300 21.97 10.74 14.59
C GLY A 300 22.63 9.60 13.78
N THR A 301 21.86 8.56 13.40
CA THR A 301 22.40 7.48 12.56
C THR A 301 22.72 8.02 11.16
N LYS A 302 23.92 7.72 10.67
CA LYS A 302 24.29 8.01 9.29
C LYS A 302 23.81 6.90 8.36
N VAL A 303 23.10 7.27 7.31
CA VAL A 303 22.50 6.35 6.33
C VAL A 303 22.92 6.79 4.93
N LEU A 304 23.34 5.84 4.11
CA LEU A 304 23.66 6.05 2.72
C LEU A 304 22.38 6.23 1.88
N LEU A 305 22.45 7.12 0.89
CA LEU A 305 21.38 7.37 -0.06
C LEU A 305 21.73 6.79 -1.42
N HIS A 306 20.97 5.77 -1.83
CA HIS A 306 20.99 5.22 -3.17
C HIS A 306 19.96 5.89 -4.08
N CYS A 307 20.40 6.35 -5.26
CA CYS A 307 19.49 6.83 -6.29
C CYS A 307 18.99 5.66 -7.13
N GLY A 308 17.68 5.41 -7.10
CA GLY A 308 17.02 4.38 -7.90
C GLY A 308 17.14 4.63 -9.41
N MET A 309 16.94 3.57 -10.19
CA MET A 309 16.96 3.64 -11.66
C MET A 309 15.74 4.36 -12.26
N ARG A 310 14.61 4.33 -11.54
CA ARG A 310 13.34 4.90 -12.00
C ARG A 310 13.09 6.24 -11.32
N ASP A 311 12.60 7.17 -12.11
CA ASP A 311 12.13 8.47 -11.63
C ASP A 311 10.78 8.33 -10.96
N TRP A 312 10.46 9.31 -10.12
CA TRP A 312 9.13 9.44 -9.54
C TRP A 312 8.11 9.66 -10.66
N LYS A 313 6.95 9.01 -10.53
CA LYS A 313 5.90 8.99 -11.57
C LYS A 313 5.44 10.39 -11.99
N ASP A 314 5.43 11.34 -11.05
CA ASP A 314 4.98 12.71 -11.30
C ASP A 314 6.16 13.67 -11.12
N GLN A 315 6.80 14.02 -12.23
CA GLN A 315 7.94 14.94 -12.22
C GLN A 315 7.54 16.41 -12.07
N GLU A 316 6.26 16.75 -12.24
CA GLU A 316 5.79 18.15 -12.18
C GLU A 316 5.33 18.55 -10.77
N ALA A 317 4.72 17.63 -10.01
CA ALA A 317 4.26 17.92 -8.66
C ALA A 317 5.36 18.52 -7.74
N PRO A 318 6.59 17.99 -7.69
CA PRO A 318 7.67 18.60 -6.90
C PRO A 318 8.04 20.00 -7.40
N LYS A 319 8.03 20.24 -8.72
CA LYS A 319 8.35 21.54 -9.31
C LYS A 319 7.31 22.59 -8.92
N ILE A 320 6.03 22.22 -8.91
CA ILE A 320 4.94 23.10 -8.46
C ILE A 320 5.17 23.53 -7.00
N GLU A 321 5.55 22.61 -6.11
CA GLU A 321 5.83 22.95 -4.71
C GLU A 321 7.06 23.86 -4.56
N LEU A 322 8.09 23.68 -5.40
CA LEU A 322 9.25 24.57 -5.43
C LEU A 322 8.91 25.96 -5.97
N ARG A 323 8.10 26.07 -7.04
CA ARG A 323 7.60 27.36 -7.54
C ARG A 323 6.84 28.12 -6.47
N LYS A 324 5.94 27.44 -5.73
CA LYS A 324 5.22 28.02 -4.58
C LYS A 324 6.15 28.47 -3.46
N ALA A 325 7.31 27.84 -3.33
CA ALA A 325 8.35 28.24 -2.37
C ALA A 325 9.25 29.37 -2.88
N GLY A 326 9.07 29.84 -4.12
CA GLY A 326 9.78 30.98 -4.71
C GLY A 326 11.05 30.63 -5.47
N TYR A 327 11.29 29.36 -5.80
CA TYR A 327 12.43 28.96 -6.62
C TYR A 327 12.20 29.32 -8.10
N SER A 328 13.26 29.78 -8.77
CA SER A 328 13.26 30.00 -10.22
C SER A 328 13.25 28.68 -11.00
N GLU A 329 12.83 28.68 -12.27
CA GLU A 329 12.89 27.46 -13.09
C GLU A 329 14.33 26.93 -13.22
N GLU A 330 15.31 27.83 -13.37
CA GLU A 330 16.73 27.47 -13.43
C GLU A 330 17.20 26.79 -12.14
N ASP A 331 16.81 27.32 -10.97
CA ASP A 331 17.10 26.70 -9.69
C ASP A 331 16.40 25.34 -9.53
N ILE A 332 15.15 25.23 -9.97
CA ILE A 332 14.40 23.97 -9.90
C ILE A 332 15.11 22.88 -10.72
N GLU A 333 15.51 23.19 -11.95
CA GLU A 333 16.25 22.26 -12.81
C GLU A 333 17.59 21.87 -12.17
N ARG A 334 18.37 22.86 -11.73
CA ARG A 334 19.69 22.66 -11.12
C ARG A 334 19.63 21.86 -9.82
N LEU A 335 18.69 22.17 -8.93
CA LEU A 335 18.56 21.54 -7.61
C LEU A 335 17.90 20.15 -7.65
N SER A 336 17.13 19.87 -8.71
CA SER A 336 16.50 18.57 -8.93
C SER A 336 17.39 17.59 -9.70
N ALA A 337 18.46 18.08 -10.34
CA ALA A 337 19.37 17.27 -11.13
C ALA A 337 20.47 16.59 -10.28
N LEU A 338 20.98 15.46 -10.78
CA LEU A 338 22.22 14.88 -10.26
C LEU A 338 23.42 15.68 -10.82
N PRO A 339 24.42 16.01 -10.01
CA PRO A 339 25.65 16.65 -10.48
C PRO A 339 26.42 15.76 -11.46
N ASP A 340 27.32 16.37 -12.22
CA ASP A 340 28.21 15.65 -13.13
C ASP A 340 28.98 14.54 -12.42
N GLY A 341 29.04 13.38 -13.06
CA GLY A 341 29.68 12.19 -12.51
C GLY A 341 28.82 11.38 -11.54
N PHE A 342 27.63 11.88 -11.14
CA PHE A 342 26.64 11.11 -10.38
C PHE A 342 25.55 10.56 -11.30
N GLY A 343 25.11 9.35 -11.03
CA GLY A 343 24.12 8.67 -11.86
C GLY A 343 23.19 7.79 -11.04
N LYS A 344 22.08 7.42 -11.68
CA LYS A 344 21.10 6.47 -11.14
C LYS A 344 21.74 5.08 -10.97
N GLY A 345 21.17 4.27 -10.08
CA GLY A 345 21.68 2.93 -9.75
C GLY A 345 22.99 2.96 -8.97
N SER A 346 23.20 4.01 -8.16
CA SER A 346 24.41 4.19 -7.35
C SER A 346 24.06 4.81 -6.02
N VAL A 347 24.88 4.53 -5.01
CA VAL A 347 24.93 5.33 -3.77
C VAL A 347 25.58 6.65 -4.11
N ILE A 348 24.91 7.75 -3.78
CA ILE A 348 25.28 9.10 -4.22
C ILE A 348 25.54 10.06 -3.06
N GLY A 349 25.06 9.73 -1.86
CA GLY A 349 25.20 10.61 -0.71
C GLY A 349 25.08 9.88 0.62
N VAL A 350 25.28 10.63 1.69
CA VAL A 350 25.07 10.22 3.07
C VAL A 350 24.17 11.24 3.77
N LEU A 351 23.25 10.74 4.57
CA LEU A 351 22.31 11.52 5.36
C LEU A 351 22.50 11.20 6.84
N GLU A 352 22.24 12.15 7.71
CA GLU A 352 22.00 11.90 9.14
C GLU A 352 20.50 11.93 9.40
N VAL A 353 19.95 10.79 9.85
CA VAL A 353 18.52 10.70 10.14
C VAL A 353 18.25 11.17 11.57
N GLY A 354 17.23 12.00 11.73
CA GLY A 354 16.70 12.45 13.00
C GLY A 354 15.55 11.58 13.47
N ARG A 355 14.57 12.19 14.14
CA ARG A 355 13.37 11.48 14.59
C ARG A 355 12.52 10.97 13.43
N THR A 356 11.96 9.77 13.58
CA THR A 356 10.87 9.24 12.74
C THR A 356 9.57 9.25 13.50
N TRP A 357 8.50 9.76 12.90
CA TRP A 357 7.18 9.82 13.52
C TRP A 357 6.07 9.58 12.50
N LEU A 358 4.95 9.04 12.97
CA LEU A 358 3.71 9.01 12.21
C LEU A 358 3.12 10.42 12.22
N MET A 359 3.04 11.07 11.06
CA MET A 359 2.47 12.41 10.94
C MET A 359 0.95 12.37 11.10
N ALA A 360 0.41 13.34 11.83
CA ALA A 360 -1.03 13.59 11.83
C ALA A 360 -1.46 14.20 10.49
N ASP A 361 -2.69 13.92 10.04
CA ASP A 361 -3.17 14.44 8.75
C ASP A 361 -3.19 15.98 8.67
N ARG A 362 -3.41 16.66 9.81
CA ARG A 362 -3.30 18.13 9.88
C ARG A 362 -1.88 18.62 9.60
N GLU A 363 -0.87 17.89 10.10
CA GLU A 363 0.54 18.21 9.87
C GLU A 363 0.88 18.00 8.39
N ARG A 364 0.44 16.89 7.78
CA ARG A 364 0.62 16.60 6.34
C ARG A 364 0.03 17.66 5.43
N ARG A 365 -1.16 18.18 5.78
CA ARG A 365 -1.80 19.28 5.04
C ARG A 365 -1.18 20.65 5.30
N GLY A 366 -0.30 20.78 6.30
CA GLY A 366 0.34 22.04 6.61
C GLY A 366 1.27 22.52 5.49
N PRO A 367 1.21 23.80 5.07
CA PRO A 367 2.06 24.31 3.99
C PRO A 367 3.55 24.24 4.33
N ASN A 368 3.90 24.34 5.62
CA ASN A 368 5.28 24.14 6.08
C ASN A 368 5.75 22.70 5.83
N MET A 369 4.91 21.70 6.10
CA MET A 369 5.24 20.30 5.88
C MET A 369 5.39 19.99 4.39
N GLN A 370 4.42 20.41 3.57
CA GLN A 370 4.47 20.21 2.12
C GLN A 370 5.73 20.82 1.50
N ARG A 371 6.12 22.02 1.94
CA ARG A 371 7.38 22.67 1.54
C ARG A 371 8.62 21.86 1.93
N ARG A 372 8.68 21.34 3.15
CA ARG A 372 9.83 20.58 3.66
C ARG A 372 9.99 19.19 3.04
N VAL A 373 8.87 18.60 2.63
CA VAL A 373 8.82 17.29 1.95
C VAL A 373 8.97 17.46 0.43
N VAL A 374 8.67 18.64 -0.10
CA VAL A 374 8.56 18.96 -1.53
C VAL A 374 7.49 18.12 -2.21
N ALA A 375 6.37 17.90 -1.52
CA ALA A 375 5.24 17.12 -2.03
C ALA A 375 3.93 17.56 -1.37
N THR A 376 2.83 17.32 -2.07
CA THR A 376 1.47 17.53 -1.55
C THR A 376 1.14 16.54 -0.44
N SER A 377 0.05 16.80 0.30
CA SER A 377 -0.41 15.89 1.35
C SER A 377 -0.86 14.53 0.83
N GLU A 378 -1.28 14.47 -0.43
CA GLU A 378 -1.75 13.32 -1.17
C GLU A 378 -0.60 12.43 -1.62
N ASP A 379 0.53 13.04 -2.02
CA ASP A 379 1.71 12.34 -2.53
C ASP A 379 2.73 11.96 -1.46
N MET A 380 2.76 12.69 -0.33
CA MET A 380 3.68 12.35 0.76
C MET A 380 3.20 11.14 1.58
N GLY A 381 4.17 10.37 2.09
CA GLY A 381 3.92 9.24 2.98
C GLY A 381 3.38 9.65 4.36
N LYS A 382 2.93 8.67 5.15
CA LYS A 382 2.40 8.89 6.51
C LYS A 382 3.49 9.01 7.59
N TYR A 383 4.60 8.30 7.44
CA TYR A 383 5.74 8.35 8.35
C TYR A 383 6.73 9.38 7.84
N ALA A 384 6.99 10.42 8.63
CA ALA A 384 8.05 11.39 8.38
C ALA A 384 9.32 11.00 9.12
N THR A 385 10.46 11.24 8.49
CA THR A 385 11.78 11.13 9.09
C THR A 385 12.52 12.42 8.83
N MET A 386 12.99 13.07 9.90
CA MET A 386 13.80 14.28 9.79
C MET A 386 15.15 13.92 9.19
N VAL A 387 15.64 14.76 8.27
CA VAL A 387 17.01 14.66 7.77
C VAL A 387 17.77 15.85 8.34
N GLU A 388 18.63 15.57 9.31
CA GLU A 388 19.37 16.58 10.08
C GLU A 388 20.52 17.17 9.25
N SER A 389 21.19 16.31 8.47
CA SER A 389 22.20 16.73 7.51
C SER A 389 22.24 15.80 6.31
N ALA A 390 22.73 16.33 5.18
CA ALA A 390 22.86 15.59 3.93
C ALA A 390 24.11 16.07 3.20
N ALA A 391 24.86 15.13 2.61
CA ALA A 391 26.05 15.45 1.84
C ALA A 391 26.22 14.49 0.66
N TRP A 392 26.63 15.04 -0.48
CA TRP A 392 27.10 14.25 -1.62
C TRP A 392 28.35 13.46 -1.23
N LEU A 393 28.45 12.21 -1.70
CA LEU A 393 29.72 11.48 -1.62
C LEU A 393 30.76 12.16 -2.51
N LYS A 394 32.05 11.86 -2.32
CA LYS A 394 33.09 12.35 -3.24
C LYS A 394 32.95 11.74 -4.65
N ARG A 395 32.45 10.52 -4.74
CA ARG A 395 32.19 9.75 -5.97
C ARG A 395 31.03 8.79 -5.71
N PRO A 396 30.21 8.45 -6.72
CA PRO A 396 29.14 7.47 -6.54
C PRO A 396 29.69 6.05 -6.39
N VAL A 397 28.98 5.20 -5.65
CA VAL A 397 29.28 3.76 -5.51
C VAL A 397 28.19 2.96 -6.19
N ARG A 398 28.52 2.29 -7.30
CA ARG A 398 27.55 1.48 -8.06
C ARG A 398 27.08 0.30 -7.21
N THR A 399 25.78 0.23 -6.98
CA THR A 399 25.13 -0.82 -6.20
C THR A 399 23.77 -1.11 -6.82
N ARG A 400 23.28 -2.35 -6.74
CA ARG A 400 21.91 -2.66 -7.16
C ARG A 400 20.92 -2.07 -6.16
N GLY A 401 19.81 -1.53 -6.64
CA GLY A 401 18.73 -1.08 -5.76
C GLY A 401 18.09 -2.23 -4.99
N PHE A 402 17.59 -1.93 -3.80
CA PHE A 402 16.96 -2.90 -2.90
C PHE A 402 15.77 -2.27 -2.16
N PRO A 403 14.80 -3.09 -1.70
CA PRO A 403 13.72 -2.60 -0.87
C PRO A 403 14.19 -2.34 0.57
N GLY A 404 13.59 -1.33 1.22
CA GLY A 404 13.85 -1.04 2.63
C GLY A 404 15.27 -0.49 2.88
N ILE A 405 15.81 -0.84 4.05
CA ILE A 405 17.18 -0.48 4.46
C ILE A 405 18.06 -1.73 4.39
N GLN A 406 19.21 -1.62 3.74
CA GLN A 406 20.20 -2.70 3.66
C GLN A 406 21.60 -2.13 3.87
N SER A 407 22.52 -2.96 4.38
CA SER A 407 23.92 -2.57 4.53
C SER A 407 24.63 -2.57 3.18
N VAL A 408 25.41 -1.51 2.92
CA VAL A 408 26.27 -1.36 1.73
C VAL A 408 27.68 -1.00 2.20
N GLU A 409 28.70 -1.53 1.50
CA GLU A 409 30.13 -1.31 1.79
C GLU A 409 30.74 -0.10 1.06
#